data_AF-A0A8X7MP46-F1
#
_entry.id   AF-A0A8X7MP46-F1
#
_cell.length_a   1.000
_cell.length_b   1.000
_cell.length_c   1.000
_cell.angle_alpha   90.00
_cell.angle_beta   90.00
_cell.angle_gamma   90.00
#
_symmetry.space_group_name_H-M   'P 1'
#
loop_
_entity.id
_entity.type
_entity.pdbx_description
1 polymer ?
#
loop_
_entity_poly.entity_id
_entity_poly.type
_entity_poly.pdbx_seq_one_letter_code
_entity_poly.pdbx_strand_id
1 'polypeptide(L)'
;MAVIVFMTATGIMVNKFGLYIPYLIAGTALVSIGSGTLYLLRPDSSQATWVGLQFLAGIGPGVAWMLPFIAASSTLAPEDIELGSAIVIFFQTLGGTMFVSIAQSVFQNKFLIYLRALPNVNAEQVVSHGLSAFREFTSAEDLPAVASAANQAINKTYLISAVLGALAFVSVFGMELNRRVPVGQATFAA
;
A
#
# COMPACT_ATOMS: atom_id res chain seq x y z
N MET A 1 12.16 -3.02 -1.04
CA MET A 1 13.28 -3.27 -0.09
C MET A 1 12.88 -3.02 1.36
N ALA A 2 12.35 -1.84 1.73
CA ALA A 2 11.88 -1.59 3.10
C ALA A 2 10.88 -2.65 3.61
N VAL A 3 9.84 -2.95 2.83
CA VAL A 3 8.80 -3.94 3.17
C VAL A 3 9.40 -5.29 3.57
N ILE A 4 10.35 -5.82 2.80
CA ILE A 4 10.96 -7.14 3.04
C ILE A 4 11.74 -7.12 4.36
N VAL A 5 12.52 -6.07 4.63
CA VAL A 5 13.30 -5.95 5.87
C VAL A 5 12.39 -5.93 7.09
N PHE A 6 11.35 -5.09 7.08
CA PHE A 6 10.42 -4.98 8.20
C PHE A 6 9.53 -6.22 8.35
N MET A 7 9.18 -6.91 7.26
CA MET A 7 8.47 -8.18 7.26
C MET A 7 9.28 -9.28 7.94
N THR A 8 10.55 -9.44 7.54
CA THR A 8 11.46 -10.42 8.16
C THR A 8 11.67 -10.10 9.64
N ALA A 9 11.92 -8.83 9.98
CA ALA A 9 12.10 -8.40 11.37
C ALA A 9 10.86 -8.70 12.22
N THR A 10 9.67 -8.43 11.69
CA THR A 10 8.41 -8.70 12.41
C THR A 10 8.18 -10.20 12.57
N GLY A 11 8.45 -11.01 11.54
CA GLY A 11 8.37 -12.47 11.65
C GLY A 11 9.27 -13.05 12.75
N ILE A 12 10.51 -12.57 12.87
CA ILE A 12 11.43 -12.97 13.96
C ILE A 12 10.89 -12.54 15.32
N MET A 13 10.38 -11.31 15.41
CA MET A 13 9.85 -10.75 16.65
C MET A 13 8.62 -11.52 17.14
N VAL A 14 7.68 -11.82 16.25
CA VAL A 14 6.49 -12.62 16.59
C VAL A 14 6.87 -14.03 17.00
N ASN A 15 7.83 -14.67 16.34
CA ASN A 15 8.34 -15.98 16.75
C ASN A 15 8.94 -15.96 18.16
N LYS A 16 9.66 -14.88 18.53
CA LYS A 16 10.31 -14.77 19.84
C LYS A 16 9.33 -14.43 20.96
N PHE A 17 8.35 -13.56 20.71
CA PHE A 17 7.45 -13.03 21.74
C PHE A 17 6.07 -13.69 21.76
N GLY A 18 5.68 -14.43 20.72
CA GLY A 18 4.38 -15.11 20.63
C GLY A 18 3.17 -14.17 20.51
N LEU A 19 3.39 -12.88 20.33
CA LEU A 19 2.35 -11.85 20.22
C LEU A 19 2.38 -11.29 18.81
N TYR A 20 1.25 -11.26 18.12
CA TYR A 20 1.14 -10.70 16.76
C TYR A 20 0.18 -9.49 16.71
N ILE A 21 -0.85 -9.46 17.55
CA ILE A 21 -1.85 -8.36 17.63
C ILE A 21 -1.20 -6.98 17.83
N PRO A 22 -0.25 -6.76 18.77
CA PRO A 22 0.35 -5.44 18.97
C PRO A 22 1.12 -4.94 17.73
N TYR A 23 1.79 -5.86 17.03
CA TYR A 23 2.49 -5.54 15.78
C TYR A 23 1.51 -5.25 14.64
N LEU A 24 0.33 -5.89 14.63
CA LEU A 24 -0.71 -5.63 13.65
C LEU A 24 -1.33 -4.24 13.84
N ILE A 25 -1.61 -3.85 15.08
CA ILE A 25 -2.08 -2.49 15.42
C ILE A 25 -1.04 -1.45 15.00
N ALA A 26 0.23 -1.65 15.40
CA ALA A 26 1.31 -0.73 15.05
C ALA A 26 1.53 -0.65 13.53
N GLY A 27 1.56 -1.79 12.85
CA GLY A 27 1.77 -1.90 11.41
C GLY A 27 0.66 -1.21 10.62
N THR A 28 -0.61 -1.48 10.94
CA THR A 28 -1.77 -0.86 10.27
C THR A 28 -1.87 0.65 10.52
N ALA A 29 -1.54 1.12 11.72
CA ALA A 29 -1.41 2.56 12.00
C ALA A 29 -0.32 3.21 11.13
N LEU A 30 0.85 2.56 11.04
CA LEU A 30 1.96 3.01 10.20
C LEU A 30 1.63 2.98 8.71
N VAL A 31 0.80 2.04 8.23
CA VAL A 31 0.29 2.05 6.84
C VAL A 31 -0.50 3.32 6.58
N SER A 32 -1.47 3.65 7.46
CA SER A 32 -2.31 4.83 7.27
C SER A 32 -1.48 6.13 7.28
N ILE A 33 -0.56 6.27 8.25
CA ILE A 33 0.32 7.43 8.37
C ILE A 33 1.29 7.50 7.17
N GLY A 34 1.94 6.40 6.82
CA GLY A 34 2.90 6.32 5.72
C GLY A 34 2.27 6.66 4.38
N SER A 35 1.11 6.06 4.06
CA SER A 35 0.34 6.37 2.85
C SER A 35 -0.18 7.81 2.84
N GLY A 36 -0.61 8.35 4.00
CA GLY A 36 -1.02 9.74 4.13
C GLY A 36 0.13 10.73 3.88
N THR A 37 1.34 10.37 4.30
CA THR A 37 2.52 11.23 4.08
C THR A 37 2.92 11.28 2.61
N LEU A 38 2.61 10.25 1.81
CA LEU A 38 2.82 10.28 0.36
C LEU A 38 2.01 11.38 -0.35
N TYR A 39 0.94 11.88 0.27
CA TYR A 39 0.20 13.04 -0.24
C TYR A 39 1.03 14.32 -0.30
N LEU A 40 2.09 14.42 0.51
CA LEU A 40 2.96 15.60 0.54
C LEU A 40 3.94 15.64 -0.64
N LEU A 41 4.00 14.60 -1.47
CA LEU A 41 4.86 14.60 -2.65
C LEU A 41 4.45 15.68 -3.65
N ARG A 42 5.47 16.40 -4.10
CA ARG A 42 5.36 17.45 -5.11
C ARG A 42 6.32 17.19 -6.26
N PRO A 43 6.05 17.71 -7.47
CA PRO A 43 6.90 17.52 -8.65
C PRO A 43 8.33 18.03 -8.47
N ASP A 44 8.54 19.01 -7.59
CA ASP A 44 9.82 19.64 -7.26
C ASP A 44 10.57 18.96 -6.11
N SER A 45 10.03 17.86 -5.57
CA SER A 45 10.65 17.16 -4.44
C SER A 45 12.02 16.58 -4.82
N SER A 46 13.02 16.78 -3.95
CA SER A 46 14.33 16.18 -4.14
C SER A 46 14.27 14.66 -4.13
N GLN A 47 15.21 14.00 -4.80
CA GLN A 47 15.30 12.54 -4.84
C GLN A 47 15.36 11.93 -3.42
N ALA A 48 16.06 12.59 -2.50
CA ALA A 48 16.14 12.18 -1.09
C ALA A 48 14.76 12.21 -0.39
N THR A 49 13.95 13.23 -0.66
CA THR A 49 12.59 13.36 -0.10
C THR A 49 11.68 12.26 -0.63
N TRP A 50 11.72 12.03 -1.95
CA TRP A 50 10.93 10.97 -2.60
C TRP A 50 11.29 9.58 -2.05
N VAL A 51 12.59 9.27 -1.94
CA VAL A 51 13.06 7.98 -1.39
C VAL A 51 12.69 7.85 0.10
N GLY A 52 12.88 8.90 0.90
CA GLY A 52 12.57 8.87 2.32
C GLY A 52 11.09 8.62 2.61
N LEU A 53 10.20 9.29 1.88
CA LEU A 53 8.75 9.10 2.01
C LEU A 53 8.30 7.70 1.56
N GLN A 54 8.86 7.18 0.47
CA GLN A 54 8.60 5.80 0.03
C GLN A 54 9.11 4.76 1.04
N PHE A 55 10.25 5.04 1.68
CA PHE A 55 10.77 4.18 2.74
C PHE A 55 9.81 4.13 3.93
N LEU A 56 9.34 5.29 4.41
CA LEU A 56 8.35 5.40 5.50
C LEU A 56 7.03 4.70 5.13
N ALA A 57 6.54 4.90 3.92
CA ALA A 57 5.34 4.22 3.43
C ALA A 57 5.49 2.68 3.36
N GLY A 58 6.72 2.18 3.20
CA GLY A 58 7.02 0.75 3.17
C GLY A 58 7.12 0.07 4.54
N ILE A 59 7.27 0.83 5.64
CA ILE A 59 7.42 0.26 7.00
C ILE A 59 6.13 -0.43 7.44
N GLY A 60 5.00 0.27 7.36
CA GLY A 60 3.70 -0.23 7.80
C GLY A 60 3.30 -1.55 7.12
N PRO A 61 3.30 -1.61 5.77
CA PRO A 61 3.01 -2.84 5.05
C PRO A 61 4.01 -3.94 5.43
N GLY A 62 5.30 -3.63 5.57
CA GLY A 62 6.30 -4.61 5.99
C GLY A 62 5.96 -5.25 7.33
N VAL A 63 5.60 -4.46 8.34
CA VAL A 63 5.22 -4.97 9.66
C VAL A 63 3.93 -5.80 9.59
N ALA A 64 2.92 -5.35 8.86
CA ALA A 64 1.61 -6.00 8.85
C ALA A 64 1.49 -7.20 7.90
N TRP A 65 2.35 -7.32 6.88
CA TRP A 65 2.16 -8.25 5.76
C TRP A 65 2.08 -9.73 6.15
N MET A 66 2.98 -10.18 7.02
CA MET A 66 3.08 -11.61 7.40
C MET A 66 2.09 -12.01 8.51
N LEU A 67 1.50 -11.03 9.20
CA LEU A 67 0.66 -11.26 10.38
C LEU A 67 -0.65 -12.01 10.09
N PRO A 68 -1.35 -11.82 8.96
CA PRO A 68 -2.52 -12.63 8.61
C PRO A 68 -2.22 -14.13 8.49
N PHE A 69 -1.05 -14.49 7.95
CA PHE A 69 -0.64 -15.89 7.86
C PHE A 69 -0.41 -16.50 9.25
N ILE A 70 0.25 -15.74 10.13
CA ILE A 70 0.47 -16.15 11.52
C ILE A 70 -0.86 -16.25 12.28
N ALA A 71 -1.78 -15.32 12.05
CA ALA A 71 -3.10 -15.34 12.65
C ALA A 71 -3.86 -16.61 12.22
N ALA A 72 -3.93 -16.88 10.90
CA ALA A 72 -4.60 -18.05 10.35
C ALA A 72 -4.02 -19.36 10.91
N SER A 73 -2.70 -19.52 10.87
CA SER A 73 -2.05 -20.74 11.38
C SER A 73 -2.16 -20.91 12.90
N SER A 74 -2.28 -19.82 13.66
CA SER A 74 -2.55 -19.88 15.11
C SER A 74 -4.01 -20.19 15.47
N THR A 75 -4.91 -20.08 14.49
CA THR A 75 -6.36 -20.27 14.68
C THR A 75 -6.90 -21.62 14.29
N LEU A 76 -6.22 -22.27 13.34
CA LEU A 76 -6.68 -23.47 12.65
C LEU A 76 -6.00 -24.72 13.19
N ALA A 77 -6.65 -25.86 13.00
CA ALA A 77 -6.01 -27.16 13.20
C ALA A 77 -4.89 -27.35 12.15
N PRO A 78 -3.83 -28.15 12.43
CA PRO A 78 -2.73 -28.36 11.50
C PRO A 78 -3.15 -28.76 10.08
N GLU A 79 -4.21 -29.56 9.98
CA GLU A 79 -4.81 -30.04 8.73
C GLU A 79 -5.43 -28.92 7.88
N ASP A 80 -5.87 -27.83 8.52
CA ASP A 80 -6.56 -26.71 7.88
C ASP A 80 -5.65 -25.50 7.62
N ILE A 81 -4.38 -25.51 8.07
CA ILE A 81 -3.45 -24.37 7.94
C ILE A 81 -3.24 -23.97 6.48
N GLU A 82 -3.09 -24.96 5.58
CA GLU A 82 -2.91 -24.72 4.16
C GLU A 82 -4.15 -24.08 3.54
N LEU A 83 -5.34 -24.59 3.88
CA LEU A 83 -6.62 -24.04 3.44
C LEU A 83 -6.81 -22.60 3.93
N GLY A 84 -6.52 -22.33 5.21
CA GLY A 84 -6.57 -20.98 5.78
C GLY A 84 -5.63 -20.02 5.07
N SER A 85 -4.40 -20.45 4.77
CA SER A 85 -3.42 -19.66 4.04
C SER A 85 -3.87 -19.36 2.61
N ALA A 86 -4.49 -20.32 1.93
CA ALA A 86 -5.08 -20.13 0.61
C ALA A 86 -6.19 -19.07 0.63
N ILE A 87 -7.06 -19.08 1.66
CA ILE A 87 -8.11 -18.07 1.85
C ILE A 87 -7.48 -16.68 2.06
N VAL A 88 -6.43 -16.57 2.88
CA VAL A 88 -5.70 -15.31 3.09
C VAL A 88 -5.14 -14.78 1.77
N ILE A 89 -4.48 -15.62 0.98
CA ILE A 89 -3.93 -15.23 -0.33
C ILE A 89 -5.03 -14.82 -1.30
N PHE A 90 -6.15 -15.54 -1.30
CA PHE A 90 -7.30 -15.21 -2.14
C PHE A 90 -7.80 -13.79 -1.85
N PHE A 91 -8.08 -13.46 -0.58
CA PHE A 91 -8.56 -12.12 -0.21
C PHE A 91 -7.51 -11.03 -0.43
N GLN A 92 -6.23 -11.33 -0.20
CA GLN A 92 -5.14 -10.38 -0.45
C GLN A 92 -5.00 -10.07 -1.94
N THR A 93 -5.11 -11.09 -2.80
CA THR A 93 -5.03 -10.94 -4.26
C THR A 93 -6.28 -10.23 -4.81
N LEU A 94 -7.47 -10.62 -4.32
CA LEU A 94 -8.74 -10.00 -4.69
C LEU A 94 -8.76 -8.52 -4.30
N GLY A 95 -8.42 -8.21 -3.04
CA GLY A 95 -8.34 -6.84 -2.54
C GLY A 95 -7.30 -6.03 -3.31
N GLY A 96 -6.09 -6.55 -3.49
CA GLY A 96 -5.03 -5.90 -4.25
C GLY A 96 -5.46 -5.57 -5.68
N THR A 97 -6.05 -6.53 -6.39
CA THR A 97 -6.50 -6.34 -7.77
C THR A 97 -7.63 -5.31 -7.85
N MET A 98 -8.69 -5.44 -7.02
CA MET A 98 -9.82 -4.51 -7.04
C MET A 98 -9.39 -3.08 -6.75
N PHE A 99 -8.59 -2.86 -5.70
CA PHE A 99 -8.19 -1.51 -5.31
C PHE A 99 -7.17 -0.89 -6.27
N VAL A 100 -6.32 -1.69 -6.92
CA VAL A 100 -5.46 -1.20 -8.01
C VAL A 100 -6.31 -0.70 -9.19
N SER A 101 -7.34 -1.44 -9.60
CA SER A 101 -8.25 -1.00 -10.67
C SER A 101 -9.02 0.27 -10.30
N ILE A 102 -9.50 0.38 -9.05
CA ILE A 102 -10.15 1.61 -8.55
C ILE A 102 -9.17 2.78 -8.55
N ALA A 103 -7.95 2.58 -8.02
CA ALA A 103 -6.91 3.59 -7.97
C ALA A 103 -6.54 4.10 -9.36
N GLN A 104 -6.38 3.20 -10.33
CA GLN A 104 -6.12 3.53 -11.72
C GLN A 104 -7.29 4.33 -12.34
N SER A 105 -8.52 3.90 -12.10
CA SER A 105 -9.71 4.60 -12.61
C SER A 105 -9.84 6.00 -12.04
N VAL A 106 -9.64 6.18 -10.72
CA VAL A 106 -9.65 7.49 -10.08
C VAL A 106 -8.54 8.37 -10.62
N PHE A 107 -7.34 7.82 -10.76
CA PHE A 107 -6.20 8.52 -11.32
C PHE A 107 -6.49 9.03 -12.73
N GLN A 108 -6.94 8.17 -13.65
CA GLN A 108 -7.25 8.54 -15.04
C GLN A 108 -8.34 9.62 -15.12
N ASN A 109 -9.42 9.46 -14.34
CA ASN A 109 -10.50 10.44 -14.31
C ASN A 109 -10.04 11.80 -13.78
N LYS A 110 -9.28 11.82 -12.68
CA LYS A 110 -8.77 13.08 -12.10
C LYS A 110 -7.73 13.73 -13.01
N PHE A 111 -6.85 12.94 -13.62
CA PHE A 111 -5.86 13.44 -14.56
C PHE A 111 -6.52 14.11 -15.76
N LEU A 112 -7.56 13.48 -16.35
CA LEU A 112 -8.32 14.07 -17.45
C LEU A 112 -8.98 15.40 -17.06
N ILE A 113 -9.55 15.50 -15.84
CA ILE A 113 -10.15 16.74 -15.33
C ILE A 113 -9.09 17.85 -15.23
N TYR A 114 -7.92 17.56 -14.66
CA TYR A 114 -6.86 18.56 -14.52
C TYR A 114 -6.24 18.96 -15.86
N LEU A 115 -6.15 18.04 -16.82
CA LEU A 115 -5.69 18.35 -18.18
C LEU A 115 -6.68 19.26 -18.92
N ARG A 116 -7.98 19.01 -18.81
CA ARG A 116 -9.02 19.85 -19.44
C ARG A 116 -9.07 21.27 -18.88
N ALA A 117 -8.52 21.49 -17.69
CA ALA A 117 -8.39 22.82 -17.11
C ALA A 117 -7.22 23.64 -17.71
N LEU A 118 -6.34 23.01 -18.50
CA LEU A 118 -5.24 23.69 -19.17
C LEU A 118 -5.67 24.15 -20.57
N PRO A 119 -5.57 25.45 -20.89
CA PRO A 119 -6.12 26.00 -22.13
C PRO A 119 -5.36 25.57 -23.41
N ASN A 120 -4.09 25.17 -23.29
CA ASN A 120 -3.21 24.88 -24.43
C ASN A 120 -2.96 23.37 -24.65
N VAL A 121 -3.60 22.49 -23.87
CA VAL A 121 -3.30 21.05 -23.89
C VAL A 121 -4.51 20.25 -24.37
N ASN A 122 -4.33 19.43 -25.41
CA ASN A 122 -5.34 18.47 -25.83
C ASN A 122 -5.34 17.24 -24.90
N ALA A 123 -6.22 17.27 -23.90
CA ALA A 123 -6.33 16.22 -22.88
C ALA A 123 -6.56 14.82 -23.47
N GLU A 124 -7.30 14.71 -24.58
CA GLU A 124 -7.64 13.43 -25.20
C GLU A 124 -6.45 12.81 -25.94
N GLN A 125 -5.59 13.64 -26.57
CA GLN A 125 -4.32 13.16 -27.11
C GLN A 125 -3.35 12.72 -26.01
N VAL A 126 -3.25 13.47 -24.91
CA VAL A 126 -2.33 13.12 -23.82
C VAL A 126 -2.75 11.81 -23.13
N VAL A 127 -4.05 11.60 -22.93
CA VAL A 127 -4.57 10.37 -22.31
C VAL A 127 -4.46 9.17 -23.24
N SER A 128 -4.64 9.34 -24.56
CA SER A 128 -4.56 8.25 -25.53
C SER A 128 -3.13 7.70 -25.71
N HIS A 129 -2.10 8.54 -25.54
CA HIS A 129 -0.69 8.12 -25.61
C HIS A 129 -0.17 7.58 -24.27
N GLY A 130 -0.90 7.81 -23.17
CA GLY A 130 -0.59 7.30 -21.83
C GLY A 130 0.48 8.10 -21.06
N LEU A 131 0.51 7.91 -19.74
CA LEU A 131 1.38 8.68 -18.83
C LEU A 131 2.88 8.48 -19.02
N SER A 132 3.29 7.38 -19.64
CA SER A 132 4.69 7.11 -19.93
C SER A 132 5.21 7.98 -21.08
N ALA A 133 4.33 8.38 -22.00
CA ALA A 133 4.70 9.11 -23.21
C ALA A 133 4.29 10.59 -23.20
N PHE A 134 3.56 11.08 -22.19
CA PHE A 134 3.10 12.48 -22.20
C PHE A 134 4.24 13.49 -22.33
N ARG A 135 5.43 13.19 -21.81
CA ARG A 135 6.61 14.08 -21.92
C ARG A 135 7.12 14.23 -23.35
N GLU A 136 6.87 13.27 -24.23
CA GLU A 136 7.29 13.29 -25.64
C GLU A 136 6.30 14.03 -26.53
N PHE A 137 5.02 14.06 -26.12
CA PHE A 137 3.91 14.67 -26.87
C PHE A 137 3.40 15.99 -26.28
N THR A 138 4.05 16.49 -25.22
CA THR A 138 3.74 17.79 -24.61
C THR A 138 4.85 18.78 -24.93
N SER A 139 4.49 19.97 -25.41
CA SER A 139 5.40 21.10 -25.61
C SER A 139 6.22 21.38 -24.34
N ALA A 140 7.49 21.76 -24.48
CA ALA A 140 8.37 22.03 -23.33
C ALA A 140 7.81 23.10 -22.36
N GLU A 141 6.97 24.02 -22.87
CA GLU A 141 6.30 25.08 -22.09
C GLU A 141 5.14 24.54 -21.23
N ASP A 142 4.38 23.55 -21.71
CA ASP A 142 3.22 22.99 -21.00
C ASP A 142 3.59 21.80 -20.09
N LEU A 143 4.79 21.26 -20.26
CA LEU A 143 5.29 20.09 -19.52
C LEU A 143 5.26 20.26 -17.99
N PRO A 144 5.62 21.42 -17.40
CA PRO A 144 5.47 21.65 -15.96
C PRO A 144 4.01 21.65 -15.49
N ALA A 145 3.09 22.19 -16.30
CA ALA A 145 1.67 22.25 -15.97
C ALA A 145 1.03 20.86 -16.03
N VAL A 146 1.37 20.07 -17.04
CA VAL A 146 0.94 18.67 -17.17
C VAL A 146 1.53 17.79 -16.05
N ALA A 147 2.81 17.98 -15.70
CA ALA A 147 3.43 17.27 -14.59
C ALA A 147 2.76 17.60 -13.23
N SER A 148 2.37 18.86 -13.03
CA SER A 148 1.60 19.28 -11.86
C SER A 148 0.20 18.64 -11.83
N ALA A 149 -0.50 18.60 -12.96
CA ALA A 149 -1.79 17.93 -13.10
C ALA A 149 -1.70 16.42 -12.79
N ALA A 150 -0.64 15.75 -13.28
CA ALA A 150 -0.36 14.36 -12.96
C ALA A 150 -0.12 14.16 -11.46
N ASN A 151 0.74 14.98 -10.85
CA ASN A 151 1.02 14.89 -9.42
C ASN A 151 -0.23 15.10 -8.56
N GLN A 152 -1.09 16.05 -8.92
CA GLN A 152 -2.37 16.27 -8.23
C GLN A 152 -3.29 15.04 -8.33
N ALA A 153 -3.34 14.37 -9.49
CA ALA A 153 -4.10 13.14 -9.65
C ALA A 153 -3.51 12.00 -8.80
N ILE A 154 -2.19 11.82 -8.82
CA ILE A 154 -1.49 10.81 -8.00
C ILE A 154 -1.75 11.04 -6.50
N ASN A 155 -1.65 12.29 -6.03
CA ASN A 155 -1.89 12.63 -4.64
C ASN A 155 -3.30 12.24 -4.19
N LYS A 156 -4.32 12.43 -5.04
CA LYS A 156 -5.68 11.95 -4.74
C LYS A 156 -5.77 10.43 -4.70
N THR A 157 -5.00 9.73 -5.54
CA THR A 157 -4.94 8.26 -5.50
C THR A 157 -4.27 7.74 -4.23
N TYR A 158 -3.23 8.41 -3.72
CA TYR A 158 -2.61 8.03 -2.43
C TYR A 158 -3.56 8.10 -1.24
N LEU A 159 -4.55 9.01 -1.27
CA LEU A 159 -5.58 9.07 -0.23
C LEU A 159 -6.41 7.78 -0.15
N ILE A 160 -6.63 7.08 -1.27
CA ILE A 160 -7.32 5.78 -1.26
C ILE A 160 -6.54 4.79 -0.39
N SER A 161 -5.21 4.74 -0.55
CA SER A 161 -4.35 3.89 0.28
C SER A 161 -4.39 4.28 1.75
N ALA A 162 -4.40 5.58 2.07
CA ALA A 162 -4.50 6.06 3.45
C ALA A 162 -5.83 5.65 4.12
N VAL A 163 -6.94 5.75 3.39
CA VAL A 163 -8.27 5.31 3.85
C VAL A 163 -8.30 3.79 4.07
N LEU A 164 -7.74 3.00 3.15
CA LEU A 164 -7.64 1.55 3.32
C LEU A 164 -6.78 1.16 4.52
N GLY A 165 -5.68 1.89 4.77
CA GLY A 165 -4.88 1.72 5.97
C GLY A 165 -5.67 2.01 7.25
N ALA A 166 -6.49 3.05 7.26
CA ALA A 166 -7.35 3.39 8.40
C ALA A 166 -8.45 2.33 8.62
N LEU A 167 -9.08 1.83 7.55
CA LEU A 167 -10.03 0.74 7.63
C LEU A 167 -9.37 -0.54 8.16
N ALA A 168 -8.16 -0.87 7.68
CA ALA A 168 -7.40 -1.99 8.18
C ALA A 168 -7.09 -1.87 9.68
N PHE A 169 -6.72 -0.67 10.14
CA PHE A 169 -6.50 -0.39 11.57
C PHE A 169 -7.76 -0.61 12.41
N VAL A 170 -8.92 -0.15 11.95
CA VAL A 170 -10.21 -0.38 12.63
C VAL A 170 -10.56 -1.87 12.66
N SER A 171 -10.32 -2.61 11.57
CA SER A 171 -10.59 -4.05 11.48
C SER A 171 -9.81 -4.87 12.51
N VAL A 172 -8.64 -4.41 12.97
CA VAL A 172 -7.86 -5.11 14.00
C VAL A 172 -8.62 -5.24 15.32
N PHE A 173 -9.47 -4.27 15.65
CA PHE A 173 -10.29 -4.32 16.88
C PHE A 173 -11.41 -5.37 16.83
N GLY A 174 -11.75 -5.88 15.63
CA GLY A 174 -12.66 -7.01 15.48
C GLY A 174 -12.01 -8.37 15.71
N MET A 175 -10.68 -8.44 15.85
CA MET A 175 -9.96 -9.68 16.11
C MET A 175 -9.85 -9.99 17.60
N GLU A 176 -9.70 -11.28 17.95
CA GLU A 176 -9.46 -11.70 19.34
C GLU A 176 -8.10 -11.18 19.85
N LEU A 177 -8.14 -10.09 20.63
CA LEU A 177 -6.95 -9.36 21.09
C LEU A 177 -6.05 -10.16 22.06
N ASN A 178 -6.57 -11.22 22.69
CA ASN A 178 -5.85 -12.01 23.70
C ASN A 178 -5.18 -13.28 23.14
N ARG A 179 -5.24 -13.53 21.82
CA ARG A 179 -4.71 -14.76 21.24
C ARG A 179 -3.17 -14.72 21.18
N ARG A 180 -2.54 -15.74 21.73
CA ARG A 180 -1.07 -15.92 21.72
C ARG A 180 -0.71 -17.04 20.75
N VAL A 181 0.38 -16.86 20.02
CA VAL A 181 1.01 -17.90 19.21
C VAL A 181 1.87 -18.77 20.14
N PRO A 182 1.78 -20.11 20.08
CA PRO A 182 2.65 -20.97 20.86
C PRO A 182 4.12 -20.73 20.47
N VAL A 183 4.90 -20.21 21.42
CA VAL A 183 6.34 -19.98 21.23
C VAL A 183 7.05 -21.33 21.39
N GLY A 184 7.64 -21.85 20.31
CA GLY A 184 8.46 -23.08 20.35
C GLY A 184 7.98 -24.27 19.51
N GLN A 185 6.89 -24.15 18.73
CA GLN A 185 6.51 -25.17 17.73
C GLN A 185 6.64 -24.71 16.26
N ALA A 186 7.28 -23.57 16.02
CA ALA A 186 7.73 -23.19 14.68
C ALA A 186 9.00 -23.96 14.28
N THR A 187 9.01 -25.29 14.44
CA THR A 187 9.74 -26.12 13.50
C THR A 187 8.91 -26.08 12.23
N PHE A 188 9.30 -25.19 11.32
CA PHE A 188 9.07 -25.44 9.90
C PHE A 188 9.64 -26.84 9.64
N ALA A 189 8.76 -27.85 9.59
CA ALA A 189 9.09 -29.16 9.07
C ALA A 189 9.35 -28.94 7.58
N ALA A 190 10.63 -28.73 7.27
CA ALA A 190 11.20 -28.95 5.95
C ALA A 190 11.28 -30.46 5.70
#